data_AF-A0A838DRS7-F1
#
_entry.id   AF-A0A838DRS7-F1
#
_cell.length_a   1.000
_cell.length_b   1.000
_cell.length_c   1.000
_cell.angle_alpha   90.00
_cell.angle_beta   90.00
_cell.angle_gamma   90.00
#
_symmetry.space_group_name_H-M   'P 1'
#
loop_
_entity.id
_entity.type
_entity.pdbx_description
1 polymer ?
#
loop_
_entity_poly.entity_id
_entity_poly.type
_entity_poly.pdbx_seq_one_letter_code
_entity_poly.pdbx_strand_id
1 'polypeptide(L)' 'MTEHPCYIEQFPHSLQHQDEAALRPCGHYACPPHTITYYGTGDDDELVGDYCMVCYARLFPRNCPDRLLREALLKENG' A
#
# COMPACT_ATOMS: atom_id res chain seq x y z
N MET A 1 4.62 17.81 17.53
CA MET A 1 4.03 17.44 16.23
C MET A 1 4.07 15.92 16.17
N THR A 2 2.94 15.25 16.04
CA THR A 2 2.93 13.79 15.85
C THR A 2 3.38 13.50 14.43
N GLU A 3 4.60 12.99 14.28
CA GLU A 3 5.06 12.43 13.02
C GLU A 3 4.21 11.18 12.74
N HIS A 4 3.54 11.15 11.58
CA HIS A 4 2.75 10.00 11.16
C HIS A 4 3.64 9.13 10.24
N PRO A 5 4.23 8.02 10.75
CA PRO A 5 5.13 7.20 9.96
C PRO A 5 4.40 6.55 8.79
N CYS A 6 5.11 6.35 7.68
CA CYS A 6 4.58 5.63 6.55
C CYS A 6 4.22 4.19 6.97
N TYR A 7 2.97 3.79 6.73
CA TYR A 7 2.40 2.54 7.23
C TYR A 7 3.15 1.29 6.77
N ILE A 8 3.76 1.34 5.57
CA ILE A 8 4.53 0.21 5.03
C ILE A 8 5.76 -0.14 5.87
N GLU A 9 6.33 0.80 6.64
CA GLU A 9 7.56 0.59 7.44
C GLU A 9 7.36 -0.46 8.56
N GLN A 10 6.10 -0.85 8.81
CA GLN A 10 5.75 -1.95 9.71
C GLN A 10 5.92 -3.33 9.06
N PHE A 11 6.22 -3.37 7.76
CA PHE A 11 6.32 -4.58 6.95
C PHE A 11 7.69 -4.63 6.25
N PRO A 12 8.23 -5.82 5.95
CA PRO A 12 9.42 -5.92 5.12
C PRO A 12 9.09 -5.51 3.68
N HIS A 13 9.82 -4.53 3.13
CA HIS A 13 9.72 -4.09 1.73
C HIS A 13 11.09 -3.68 1.17
N SER A 14 11.18 -3.54 -0.15
CA SER A 14 12.35 -3.05 -0.88
C SER A 14 12.16 -1.66 -1.50
N LEU A 15 10.97 -1.08 -1.34
CA LEU A 15 10.62 0.24 -1.86
C LEU A 15 11.34 1.36 -1.10
N GLN A 16 11.68 2.43 -1.83
CA GLN A 16 12.39 3.59 -1.27
C GLN A 16 11.43 4.48 -0.46
N HIS A 17 11.82 4.82 0.77
CA HIS A 17 11.09 5.77 1.61
C HIS A 17 11.23 7.23 1.14
N GLN A 18 10.21 8.02 1.40
CA GLN A 18 10.21 9.48 1.27
C GLN A 18 9.48 10.07 2.49
N ASP A 19 10.01 11.14 3.09
CA ASP A 19 9.46 11.73 4.33
C ASP A 19 8.12 12.48 4.13
N GLU A 20 7.48 12.33 2.97
CA GLU A 20 6.22 12.97 2.57
C GLU A 20 5.02 12.04 2.73
N ALA A 21 4.89 11.38 3.88
CA ALA A 21 3.74 10.53 4.16
C ALA A 21 2.47 11.38 4.31
N ALA A 22 1.43 11.04 3.54
CA ALA A 22 0.12 11.68 3.67
C ALA A 22 -1.00 10.63 3.78
N LEU A 23 -2.14 11.06 4.33
CA LEU A 23 -3.29 10.21 4.57
C LEU A 23 -3.90 9.73 3.24
N ARG A 24 -4.05 8.41 3.09
CA ARG A 24 -4.66 7.76 1.93
C ARG A 24 -6.15 7.48 2.13
N PRO A 25 -6.93 7.21 1.07
CA PRO A 25 -8.34 6.83 1.17
C PRO A 25 -8.61 5.61 2.07
N CYS A 26 -7.63 4.71 2.21
CA CYS A 26 -7.69 3.59 3.16
C CYS A 26 -7.43 3.96 4.63
N GLY A 27 -7.21 5.24 4.96
CA GLY A 27 -6.96 5.71 6.32
C GLY A 27 -5.50 5.55 6.81
N HIS A 28 -4.60 5.07 5.96
CA HIS A 28 -3.18 4.89 6.30
C HIS A 28 -2.34 6.05 5.77
N TYR A 29 -1.35 6.49 6.55
CA TYR A 29 -0.34 7.40 6.05
C TYR A 29 0.65 6.62 5.18
N ALA A 30 0.85 7.08 3.96
CA ALA A 30 1.83 6.50 3.05
C ALA A 30 2.49 7.60 2.21
N CYS A 31 3.79 7.46 1.99
CA CYS A 31 4.53 8.30 1.06
C CYS A 31 4.36 7.80 -0.39
N PRO A 32 4.64 8.64 -1.40
CA PRO A 32 4.30 8.33 -2.79
C PRO A 32 4.80 6.96 -3.30
N PRO A 33 6.04 6.52 -3.05
CA PRO A 33 6.51 5.19 -3.47
C PRO A 33 5.77 4.02 -2.82
N HIS A 34 5.10 4.26 -1.70
CA HIS A 34 4.38 3.26 -0.90
C HIS A 34 2.86 3.32 -1.13
N THR A 35 2.46 3.96 -2.23
CA THR A 35 1.09 4.01 -2.69
C THR A 35 0.92 3.28 -4.02
N ILE A 36 -0.32 2.93 -4.33
CA ILE A 36 -0.68 2.38 -5.62
C ILE A 36 -2.06 2.89 -6.02
N THR A 37 -2.16 3.28 -7.28
CA THR A 37 -3.42 3.72 -7.85
C THR A 37 -4.37 2.54 -7.96
N TYR A 38 -5.50 2.64 -7.27
CA TYR A 38 -6.55 1.65 -7.30
C TYR A 38 -7.69 2.11 -8.21
N TYR A 39 -7.94 1.32 -9.25
CA TYR A 39 -9.12 1.41 -10.10
C TYR A 39 -10.14 0.41 -9.54
N GLY A 40 -11.36 0.86 -9.29
CA GLY A 40 -12.41 0.01 -8.73
C GLY A 40 -12.68 -1.17 -9.65
N THR A 41 -13.05 -2.33 -9.10
CA THR A 41 -13.34 -3.53 -9.91
C THR A 41 -14.75 -3.52 -10.52
N GLY A 42 -15.33 -2.33 -10.74
CA GLY A 42 -16.64 -2.16 -11.38
C GLY A 42 -16.52 -2.08 -12.91
N ASP A 43 -17.64 -2.06 -13.62
CA ASP A 43 -17.67 -2.02 -15.10
C ASP A 43 -17.05 -0.76 -15.71
N ASP A 44 -16.87 0.31 -14.93
CA ASP A 44 -16.42 1.62 -15.41
C ASP A 44 -14.93 1.93 -15.16
N ASP A 45 -14.14 0.98 -14.63
CA ASP A 45 -12.71 1.16 -14.27
C ASP A 45 -12.45 2.51 -13.55
N GLU A 46 -13.39 2.93 -12.69
CA GLU A 46 -13.34 4.26 -12.08
C GLU A 46 -12.12 4.39 -11.18
N LEU A 47 -11.34 5.45 -11.38
CA LEU A 47 -10.21 5.79 -10.52
C LEU A 47 -10.72 6.11 -9.11
N VAL A 48 -10.46 5.21 -8.15
CA VAL A 48 -10.87 5.40 -6.75
C VAL A 48 -9.84 6.24 -5.98
N GLY A 49 -8.56 6.12 -6.34
CA GLY A 49 -7.46 6.94 -5.81
C GLY A 49 -6.23 6.13 -5.41
N ASP A 50 -5.28 6.79 -4.74
CA ASP A 50 -4.00 6.17 -4.33
C ASP A 50 -4.09 5.59 -2.91
N TYR A 51 -4.11 4.27 -2.83
CA TYR A 51 -4.18 3.50 -1.59
C TYR A 51 -2.77 3.17 -1.10
N CYS A 52 -2.62 2.87 0.19
CA CYS A 52 -1.34 2.33 0.66
C CYS A 52 -1.10 0.93 0.06
N MET A 53 0.15 0.62 -0.25
CA MET A 53 0.48 -0.64 -0.94
C MET A 53 0.13 -1.89 -0.13
N VAL A 54 0.15 -1.81 1.20
CA VAL A 54 -0.24 -2.92 2.09
C VAL A 54 -1.71 -3.27 1.92
N CYS A 55 -2.62 -2.29 1.94
CA CYS A 55 -4.05 -2.53 1.75
C CYS A 55 -4.34 -3.12 0.37
N TYR A 56 -3.72 -2.57 -0.68
CA TYR A 56 -3.85 -3.11 -2.01
C TYR A 56 -3.34 -4.56 -2.10
N ALA A 57 -2.16 -4.84 -1.55
CA ALA A 57 -1.57 -6.17 -1.58
C ALA A 57 -2.36 -7.20 -0.74
N ARG A 58 -3.10 -6.78 0.29
CA ARG A 58 -4.03 -7.67 1.00
C ARG A 58 -5.24 -8.05 0.14
N LEU A 59 -5.77 -7.12 -0.65
CA LEU A 59 -6.89 -7.38 -1.56
C LEU A 59 -6.45 -8.19 -2.79
N PHE A 60 -5.26 -7.89 -3.32
CA PHE A 60 -4.71 -8.52 -4.52
C PHE A 60 -3.27 -9.01 -4.30
N PRO A 61 -3.05 -10.08 -3.50
CA PRO A 61 -1.71 -10.52 -3.12
C PRO A 61 -0.81 -10.87 -4.31
N ARG A 62 -1.41 -11.37 -5.40
CA ARG A 62 -0.68 -11.72 -6.63
C ARG A 62 -0.21 -10.51 -7.43
N ASN A 63 -0.80 -9.34 -7.19
CA ASN A 63 -0.51 -8.09 -7.91
C ASN A 63 0.43 -7.15 -7.13
N CYS A 64 0.88 -7.55 -5.94
CA CYS A 64 1.84 -6.78 -5.16
C CYS A 64 3.19 -6.69 -5.90
N PRO A 65 3.67 -5.48 -6.25
CA PRO A 65 4.91 -5.32 -7.02
C PRO A 65 6.16 -5.59 -6.17
N ASP A 66 6.07 -5.41 -4.85
CA ASP A 66 7.18 -5.68 -3.93
C ASP A 66 7.18 -7.15 -3.48
N ARG A 67 8.29 -7.85 -3.74
CA ARG A 67 8.40 -9.29 -3.43
C ARG A 67 8.42 -9.57 -1.92
N LEU A 68 9.14 -8.76 -1.14
CA LEU A 68 9.29 -8.97 0.30
C LEU A 68 7.95 -8.77 1.02
N LEU A 69 7.23 -7.71 0.64
CA LEU A 69 5.90 -7.42 1.13
C LEU A 69 4.93 -8.54 0.77
N ARG A 70 4.96 -9.00 -0.49
CA ARG A 70 4.12 -10.11 -0.95
C ARG A 70 4.36 -11.38 -0.13
N GLU A 71 5.63 -11.76 0.07
CA GLU A 71 5.99 -12.95 0.84
C GLU A 71 5.56 -12.84 2.32
N ALA A 72 5.68 -11.65 2.91
CA ALA A 72 5.23 -11.41 4.28
C ALA A 72 3.70 -11.52 4.41
N LEU A 73 2.94 -10.87 3.53
CA LEU A 73 1.47 -10.89 3.56
C LEU A 73 0.90 -12.28 3.25
N LEU A 74 1.55 -13.07 2.39
CA LEU A 74 1.13 -14.46 2.14
C LEU A 74 1.34 -15.36 3.37
N LYS A 75 2.35 -15.08 4.19
CA LYS A 75 2.58 -15.80 5.46
C LYS A 75 1.59 -15.41 6.56
N GLU A 76 1.07 -14.18 6.55
CA GLU A 76 0.02 -13.77 7.51
C GLU A 76 -1.32 -14.50 7.30
N ASN A 77 -1.60 -14.94 6.05
CA ASN A 77 -2.87 -15.53 5.65
C ASN A 77 -2.87 -17.07 5.56
N GLY A 78 -1.75 -17.73 5.84
CA GLY A 78 -1.60 -19.19 5.79
C GLY A 78 -1.47 -19.80 7.18
#